data_AF-A0A4Q6A7B5-F1
#
_entry.id   AF-A0A4Q6A7B5-F1
#
_cell.length_a   1.000
_cell.length_b   1.000
_cell.length_c   1.000
_cell.angle_alpha   90.00
_cell.angle_beta   90.00
_cell.angle_gamma   90.00
#
_symmetry.space_group_name_H-M   'P 1'
#
loop_
_entity.id
_entity.type
_entity.pdbx_description
1 polymer ?
#
loop_
_entity_poly.entity_id
_entity_poly.type
_entity_poly.pdbx_seq_one_letter_code
_entity_poly.pdbx_strand_id
1 'polypeptide(L)'
;KTGRVHTNYAQAIAVTGRLSSNNPNLQNIPIRTERGREIRKAFIPRDKDHVLLSADYSQIELRIVAALSSDPAMCEAFIQNKDIHTATAAKVYNVAEEAVTKDMRRKAKSVNFGIIYGQSSFGLAENLSISRSEAKEIIDNYKIQFAGITRYMDEMINYAREHGYVQTVLGRKRWLRDINSSNFTVRGYAERNAINSPIQGTAADMIKLAMVKIHKAFNFKSKMILQVHDELVFDVTKDEVEAVKPVILDCMQSAMTLPNGIPILAEVGTGENWLEAH
;
A
#
# COMPACT_ATOMS: atom_id res chain seq x y z
N LYS A 1 0.89 -7.72 33.95
CA LYS A 1 0.18 -9.02 34.13
C LYS A 1 0.67 -10.10 33.17
N THR A 2 0.73 -9.89 31.84
CA THR A 2 1.17 -10.94 30.90
C THR A 2 2.62 -10.81 30.41
N GLY A 3 3.33 -9.73 30.75
CA GLY A 3 4.66 -9.45 30.16
C GLY A 3 4.64 -9.10 28.66
N ARG A 4 3.46 -8.76 28.11
CA ARG A 4 3.27 -8.44 26.68
C ARG A 4 2.65 -7.05 26.52
N VAL A 5 2.94 -6.41 25.40
CA VAL A 5 2.24 -5.20 24.96
C VAL A 5 0.93 -5.60 24.28
N HIS A 6 -0.17 -5.01 24.72
CA HIS A 6 -1.50 -5.21 24.12
C HIS A 6 -1.96 -3.90 23.52
N THR A 7 -1.91 -3.79 22.20
CA THR A 7 -2.45 -2.63 21.49
C THR A 7 -3.97 -2.73 21.35
N ASN A 8 -4.62 -1.59 21.14
CA ASN A 8 -6.02 -1.53 20.75
C ASN A 8 -6.13 -1.21 19.26
N TYR A 9 -6.88 -2.02 18.53
CA TYR A 9 -7.21 -1.77 17.13
C TYR A 9 -8.59 -1.13 17.05
N ALA A 10 -8.64 0.15 16.70
CA ALA A 10 -9.89 0.85 16.46
C ALA A 10 -10.28 0.78 14.97
N GLN A 11 -11.48 0.26 14.72
CA GLN A 11 -11.98 -0.01 13.36
C GLN A 11 -12.75 1.16 12.74
N ALA A 12 -13.25 2.09 13.56
CA ALA A 12 -14.15 3.18 13.15
C ALA A 12 -13.52 4.59 13.29
N ILE A 13 -12.18 4.70 13.15
CA ILE A 13 -11.46 5.98 13.26
C ILE A 13 -10.99 6.50 11.90
N ALA A 14 -10.21 5.70 11.16
CA ALA A 14 -9.64 6.17 9.90
C ALA A 14 -10.72 6.28 8.81
N VAL A 15 -10.83 7.46 8.20
CA VAL A 15 -11.81 7.74 7.13
C VAL A 15 -11.63 6.85 5.91
N THR A 16 -10.41 6.35 5.67
CA THR A 16 -10.08 5.42 4.59
C THR A 16 -10.46 3.98 4.91
N GLY A 17 -10.96 3.69 6.10
CA GLY A 17 -11.35 2.34 6.52
C GLY A 17 -10.19 1.49 7.03
N ARG A 18 -8.96 2.00 7.11
CA ARG A 18 -7.84 1.30 7.77
C ARG A 18 -8.13 1.09 9.26
N LEU A 19 -7.54 0.03 9.84
CA LEU A 19 -7.45 -0.06 11.29
C LEU A 19 -6.47 1.00 11.79
N SER A 20 -6.73 1.56 12.97
CA SER A 20 -5.76 2.39 13.69
C SER A 20 -5.32 1.68 14.97
N SER A 21 -4.04 1.73 15.29
CA SER A 21 -3.48 1.16 16.52
C SER A 21 -3.24 2.26 17.57
N ASN A 22 -3.66 2.04 18.81
CA ASN A 22 -3.42 2.95 19.92
C ASN A 22 -3.12 2.21 21.24
N ASN A 23 -2.43 2.90 22.15
CA ASN A 23 -2.05 2.41 23.48
C ASN A 23 -1.32 1.04 23.48
N PRO A 24 -0.14 0.90 22.82
CA PRO A 24 0.57 1.89 22.02
C PRO A 24 0.21 1.82 20.54
N ASN A 25 0.60 2.83 19.76
CA ASN A 25 0.48 2.81 18.30
C ASN A 25 1.62 1.99 17.69
N LEU A 26 1.30 0.79 17.22
CA LEU A 26 2.23 -0.15 16.59
C LEU A 26 2.32 0.00 15.07
N GLN A 27 1.48 0.85 14.46
CA GLN A 27 1.54 1.13 13.02
C GLN A 27 2.63 2.15 12.67
N ASN A 28 3.01 3.01 13.63
CA ASN A 28 3.99 4.08 13.39
C ASN A 28 5.41 3.71 13.86
N ILE A 29 5.72 2.43 14.07
CA ILE A 29 7.07 2.00 14.47
C ILE A 29 8.03 2.22 13.28
N PRO A 30 9.03 3.13 13.40
CA PRO A 30 9.86 3.51 12.27
C PRO A 30 10.69 2.33 11.77
N ILE A 31 10.86 2.21 10.45
CA ILE A 31 11.73 1.20 9.81
C ILE A 31 12.92 1.81 9.08
N ARG A 32 12.80 3.06 8.62
CA ARG A 32 13.83 3.69 7.76
C ARG A 32 15.04 4.21 8.53
N THR A 33 14.89 4.46 9.83
CA THR A 33 15.99 4.96 10.67
C THR A 33 16.66 3.81 11.39
N GLU A 34 17.96 3.94 11.68
CA GLU A 34 18.70 2.96 12.50
C GLU A 34 18.03 2.72 13.85
N ARG A 35 17.68 3.81 14.57
CA ARG A 35 16.92 3.72 15.82
C ARG A 35 15.58 2.99 15.66
N GLY A 36 14.87 3.19 14.55
CA GLY A 36 13.62 2.49 14.27
C GLY A 36 13.82 0.98 14.10
N ARG A 37 14.87 0.59 13.38
CA ARG A 37 15.26 -0.81 13.21
C ARG A 37 15.58 -1.46 14.55
N GLU A 38 16.32 -0.79 15.43
CA GLU A 38 16.58 -1.30 16.78
C GLU A 38 15.30 -1.47 17.62
N ILE A 39 14.31 -0.57 17.48
CA ILE A 39 13.01 -0.73 18.15
C ILE A 39 12.28 -1.98 17.63
N ARG A 40 12.30 -2.25 16.31
CA ARG A 40 11.68 -3.46 15.75
C ARG A 40 12.32 -4.76 16.25
N LYS A 41 13.64 -4.77 16.53
CA LYS A 41 14.31 -5.92 17.14
C LYS A 41 13.80 -6.26 18.54
N ALA A 42 13.22 -5.29 19.26
CA ALA A 42 12.65 -5.53 20.59
C ALA A 42 11.30 -6.26 20.55
N PHE A 43 10.68 -6.41 19.37
CA PHE A 43 9.49 -7.24 19.19
C PHE A 43 9.93 -8.65 18.86
N ILE A 44 9.84 -9.53 19.86
CA ILE A 44 10.30 -10.92 19.80
C ILE A 44 9.12 -11.91 19.89
N PRO A 45 9.32 -13.19 19.50
CA PRO A 45 8.35 -14.25 19.72
C PRO A 45 8.01 -14.42 21.21
N ARG A 46 6.89 -15.09 21.49
CA ARG A 46 6.47 -15.33 22.89
C ARG A 46 7.43 -16.15 23.74
N ASP A 47 8.16 -17.07 23.12
CA ASP A 47 9.13 -17.96 23.74
C ASP A 47 10.08 -18.55 22.66
N LYS A 48 11.02 -19.38 23.10
CA LYS A 48 12.06 -19.98 22.26
C LYS A 48 11.56 -20.97 21.20
N ASP A 49 10.35 -21.50 21.37
CA ASP A 49 9.74 -22.50 20.49
C ASP A 49 8.90 -21.83 19.38
N HIS A 50 8.87 -20.49 19.36
CA HIS A 50 8.19 -19.68 18.36
C HIS A 50 9.16 -18.82 17.56
N VAL A 51 8.73 -18.42 16.37
CA VAL A 51 9.33 -17.36 15.54
C VAL A 51 8.27 -16.33 15.19
N LEU A 52 8.70 -15.14 14.77
CA LEU A 52 7.80 -14.20 14.11
C LEU A 52 7.79 -14.50 12.62
N LEU A 53 6.60 -14.49 12.03
CA LEU A 53 6.38 -14.53 10.59
C LEU A 53 5.69 -13.24 10.19
N SER A 54 6.25 -12.53 9.21
CA SER A 54 5.61 -11.38 8.58
C SER A 54 5.10 -11.78 7.20
N ALA A 55 3.91 -11.33 6.85
CA ALA A 55 3.32 -11.48 5.53
C ALA A 55 2.85 -10.10 5.04
N ASP A 56 3.43 -9.61 3.94
CA ASP A 56 3.14 -8.27 3.40
C ASP A 56 2.67 -8.36 1.95
N TYR A 57 1.71 -7.50 1.57
CA TYR A 57 1.32 -7.43 0.16
C TYR A 57 2.38 -6.69 -0.66
N SER A 58 2.80 -7.29 -1.76
CA SER A 58 3.75 -6.67 -2.67
C SER A 58 3.08 -5.54 -3.47
N GLN A 59 3.29 -4.29 -3.04
CA GLN A 59 2.90 -3.06 -3.74
C GLN A 59 1.39 -2.94 -3.99
N ILE A 60 0.55 -3.30 -3.00
CA ILE A 60 -0.89 -3.45 -3.20
C ILE A 60 -1.59 -2.18 -3.69
N GLU A 61 -1.20 -1.00 -3.21
CA GLU A 61 -1.82 0.25 -3.66
C GLU A 61 -1.56 0.50 -5.15
N LEU A 62 -0.37 0.17 -5.66
CA LEU A 62 -0.06 0.32 -7.09
C LEU A 62 -0.78 -0.71 -7.95
N ARG A 63 -0.94 -1.94 -7.46
CA ARG A 63 -1.77 -2.96 -8.12
C ARG A 63 -3.23 -2.52 -8.21
N ILE A 64 -3.75 -1.90 -7.15
CA ILE A 64 -5.11 -1.32 -7.15
C ILE A 64 -5.20 -0.16 -8.14
N VAL A 65 -4.19 0.71 -8.22
CA VAL A 65 -4.17 1.80 -9.23
C VAL A 65 -4.20 1.22 -10.64
N ALA A 66 -3.38 0.21 -10.94
CA ALA A 66 -3.41 -0.48 -12.23
C ALA A 66 -4.81 -1.02 -12.54
N ALA A 67 -5.40 -1.71 -11.57
CA ALA A 67 -6.71 -2.32 -11.71
C ALA A 67 -7.83 -1.29 -11.90
N LEU A 68 -7.84 -0.18 -11.15
CA LEU A 68 -8.89 0.84 -11.25
C LEU A 68 -8.72 1.74 -12.47
N SER A 69 -7.49 2.09 -12.84
CA SER A 69 -7.21 2.96 -13.99
C SER A 69 -7.31 2.25 -15.33
N SER A 70 -7.20 0.91 -15.33
CA SER A 70 -7.08 0.10 -16.54
C SER A 70 -5.95 0.60 -17.44
N ASP A 71 -4.89 1.15 -16.85
CA ASP A 71 -3.76 1.69 -17.61
C ASP A 71 -2.96 0.53 -18.23
N PRO A 72 -2.85 0.43 -19.57
CA PRO A 72 -2.24 -0.74 -20.20
C PRO A 72 -0.79 -0.97 -19.78
N ALA A 73 0.00 0.11 -19.67
CA ALA A 73 1.41 0.03 -19.32
C ALA A 73 1.61 -0.46 -17.88
N MET A 74 0.82 0.05 -16.93
CA MET A 74 0.90 -0.38 -15.54
C MET A 74 0.33 -1.80 -15.34
N CYS A 75 -0.77 -2.14 -16.03
CA CYS A 75 -1.35 -3.48 -15.99
C CYS A 75 -0.36 -4.52 -16.51
N GLU A 76 0.23 -4.27 -17.68
CA GLU A 76 1.21 -5.17 -18.30
C GLU A 76 2.42 -5.41 -17.38
N ALA A 77 2.95 -4.35 -16.75
CA ALA A 77 4.07 -4.47 -15.82
C ALA A 77 3.76 -5.41 -14.65
N PHE A 78 2.56 -5.33 -14.05
CA PHE A 78 2.18 -6.22 -12.97
C PHE A 78 1.86 -7.65 -13.42
N ILE A 79 1.23 -7.82 -14.60
CA ILE A 79 0.94 -9.14 -15.16
C ILE A 79 2.23 -9.89 -15.51
N GLN A 80 3.24 -9.18 -16.04
CA GLN A 80 4.56 -9.72 -16.33
C GLN A 80 5.47 -9.82 -15.10
N ASN A 81 4.97 -9.51 -13.90
CA ASN A 81 5.71 -9.49 -12.64
C ASN A 81 7.02 -8.67 -12.70
N LYS A 82 6.99 -7.55 -13.44
CA LYS A 82 8.11 -6.61 -13.52
C LYS A 82 8.20 -5.76 -12.25
N ASP A 83 9.40 -5.28 -11.96
CA ASP A 83 9.57 -4.20 -10.98
C ASP A 83 8.92 -2.93 -11.50
N ILE A 84 7.76 -2.55 -10.92
CA ILE A 84 7.00 -1.40 -11.39
C ILE A 84 7.80 -0.10 -11.36
N HIS A 85 8.71 0.08 -10.40
CA HIS A 85 9.49 1.31 -10.31
C HIS A 85 10.54 1.38 -11.40
N THR A 86 11.14 0.24 -11.76
CA THR A 86 12.05 0.12 -12.91
C THR A 86 11.30 0.34 -14.21
N ALA A 87 10.14 -0.31 -14.39
CA ALA A 87 9.30 -0.15 -15.57
C ALA A 87 8.82 1.30 -15.76
N THR A 88 8.40 1.97 -14.67
CA THR A 88 8.07 3.41 -14.68
C THR A 88 9.28 4.25 -15.05
N ALA A 89 10.46 3.99 -14.47
CA ALA A 89 11.67 4.74 -14.78
C ALA A 89 12.05 4.60 -16.26
N ALA A 90 12.05 3.38 -16.81
CA ALA A 90 12.35 3.13 -18.21
C ALA A 90 11.45 3.96 -19.14
N LYS A 91 10.15 3.99 -18.87
CA LYS A 91 9.18 4.79 -19.65
C LYS A 91 9.34 6.30 -19.48
N VAL A 92 9.50 6.78 -18.25
CA VAL A 92 9.60 8.23 -17.96
C VAL A 92 10.88 8.85 -18.50
N TYR A 93 11.99 8.12 -18.42
CA TYR A 93 13.30 8.57 -18.92
C TYR A 93 13.58 8.13 -20.37
N ASN A 94 12.66 7.40 -21.00
CA ASN A 94 12.80 6.87 -22.35
C ASN A 94 14.09 6.06 -22.56
N VAL A 95 14.35 5.11 -21.67
CA VAL A 95 15.50 4.18 -21.72
C VAL A 95 15.02 2.74 -21.60
N ALA A 96 15.87 1.77 -21.96
CA ALA A 96 15.60 0.35 -21.71
C ALA A 96 15.59 0.04 -20.20
N GLU A 97 14.85 -0.98 -19.77
CA GLU A 97 14.75 -1.37 -18.35
C GLU A 97 16.13 -1.70 -17.75
N GLU A 98 17.03 -2.28 -18.55
CA GLU A 98 18.40 -2.65 -18.17
C GLU A 98 19.30 -1.43 -17.98
N ALA A 99 18.95 -0.29 -18.60
CA ALA A 99 19.68 0.97 -18.47
C ALA A 99 19.18 1.82 -17.29
N VAL A 100 18.16 1.36 -16.56
CA VAL A 100 17.62 2.08 -15.40
C VAL A 100 18.62 2.04 -14.24
N THR A 101 19.12 3.21 -13.87
CA THR A 101 19.98 3.35 -12.70
C THR A 101 19.19 3.26 -11.39
N LYS A 102 19.89 2.97 -10.28
CA LYS A 102 19.28 3.00 -8.93
C LYS A 102 18.65 4.36 -8.59
N ASP A 103 19.24 5.46 -9.05
CA ASP A 103 18.70 6.81 -8.84
C ASP A 103 17.40 7.02 -9.62
N MET A 104 17.36 6.62 -10.89
CA MET A 104 16.15 6.68 -11.72
C MET A 104 15.01 5.86 -11.12
N ARG A 105 15.30 4.62 -10.68
CA ARG A 105 14.32 3.78 -9.98
C ARG A 105 13.81 4.43 -8.69
N ARG A 106 14.70 5.03 -7.89
CA ARG A 106 14.32 5.74 -6.66
C ARG A 106 13.42 6.94 -6.98
N LYS A 107 13.76 7.73 -7.99
CA LYS A 107 12.94 8.88 -8.43
C LYS A 107 11.58 8.41 -8.93
N ALA A 108 11.53 7.39 -9.79
CA ALA A 108 10.29 6.79 -10.28
C ALA A 108 9.40 6.23 -9.16
N LYS A 109 9.99 5.64 -8.11
CA LYS A 109 9.24 5.25 -6.91
C LYS A 109 8.54 6.45 -6.27
N SER A 110 9.25 7.54 -6.03
CA SER A 110 8.64 8.77 -5.49
C SER A 110 7.59 9.36 -6.42
N VAL A 111 7.78 9.27 -7.74
CA VAL A 111 6.80 9.73 -8.74
C VAL A 111 5.52 8.90 -8.70
N ASN A 112 5.61 7.56 -8.70
CA ASN A 112 4.44 6.67 -8.61
C ASN A 112 3.57 7.04 -7.40
N PHE A 113 4.18 7.08 -6.21
CA PHE A 113 3.43 7.44 -5.00
C PHE A 113 2.98 8.90 -5.01
N GLY A 114 3.83 9.83 -5.44
CA GLY A 114 3.50 11.25 -5.52
C GLY A 114 2.29 11.52 -6.40
N ILE A 115 2.26 10.97 -7.61
CA ILE A 115 1.17 11.19 -8.57
C ILE A 115 -0.13 10.57 -8.08
N ILE A 116 -0.08 9.34 -7.56
CA ILE A 116 -1.26 8.69 -6.96
C ILE A 116 -1.81 9.56 -5.83
N TYR A 117 -0.95 10.11 -4.98
CA TYR A 117 -1.36 11.01 -3.90
C TYR A 117 -1.72 12.43 -4.36
N GLY A 118 -1.74 12.71 -5.66
CA GLY A 118 -2.06 14.00 -6.25
C GLY A 118 -1.07 15.10 -5.85
N GLN A 119 0.20 14.73 -5.71
CA GLN A 119 1.28 15.66 -5.43
C GLN A 119 1.49 16.60 -6.63
N SER A 120 1.68 17.89 -6.33
CA SER A 120 1.98 18.90 -7.35
C SER A 120 3.44 18.81 -7.80
N SER A 121 3.76 19.42 -8.94
CA SER A 121 5.16 19.58 -9.40
C SER A 121 6.04 20.26 -8.36
N PHE A 122 5.49 21.21 -7.58
CA PHE A 122 6.18 21.83 -6.46
C PHE A 122 6.57 20.81 -5.38
N GLY A 123 5.61 20.00 -4.92
CA GLY A 123 5.90 19.00 -3.90
C GLY A 123 6.86 17.91 -4.43
N LEU A 124 6.72 17.52 -5.69
CA LEU A 124 7.60 16.51 -6.28
C LEU A 124 9.04 17.03 -6.39
N ALA A 125 9.22 18.29 -6.79
CA ALA A 125 10.53 18.93 -6.86
C ALA A 125 11.23 18.94 -5.50
N GLU A 126 10.51 19.28 -4.43
CA GLU A 126 11.01 19.28 -3.05
C GLU A 126 11.39 17.86 -2.59
N ASN A 127 10.50 16.87 -2.81
CA ASN A 127 10.74 15.49 -2.42
C ASN A 127 11.94 14.84 -3.13
N LEU A 128 12.20 15.25 -4.38
CA LEU A 128 13.27 14.70 -5.21
C LEU A 128 14.55 15.55 -5.16
N SER A 129 14.51 16.73 -4.52
CA SER A 129 15.59 17.72 -4.55
C SER A 129 16.02 18.08 -5.98
N ILE A 130 15.06 18.31 -6.87
CA ILE A 130 15.27 18.66 -8.30
C ILE A 130 14.66 20.02 -8.64
N SER A 131 14.96 20.53 -9.83
CA SER A 131 14.34 21.76 -10.34
C SER A 131 12.83 21.57 -10.59
N ARG A 132 12.06 22.66 -10.48
CA ARG A 132 10.62 22.63 -10.80
C ARG A 132 10.34 22.27 -12.27
N SER A 133 11.23 22.67 -13.18
CA SER A 133 11.14 22.33 -14.60
C SER A 133 11.33 20.82 -14.82
N GLU A 134 12.33 20.22 -14.18
CA GLU A 134 12.56 18.77 -14.26
C GLU A 134 11.39 17.99 -13.63
N ALA A 135 10.87 18.43 -12.48
CA ALA A 135 9.69 17.81 -11.87
C ALA A 135 8.44 17.90 -12.77
N LYS A 136 8.25 19.02 -13.46
CA LYS A 136 7.17 19.19 -14.42
C LYS A 136 7.32 18.25 -15.61
N GLU A 137 8.51 18.16 -16.19
CA GLU A 137 8.81 17.26 -17.32
C GLU A 137 8.56 15.80 -16.94
N ILE A 138 8.99 15.37 -15.75
CA ILE A 138 8.73 14.02 -15.23
C ILE A 138 7.23 13.75 -15.11
N ILE A 139 6.45 14.70 -14.58
CA ILE A 139 4.99 14.54 -14.46
C ILE A 139 4.33 14.49 -15.84
N ASP A 140 4.73 15.36 -16.76
CA ASP A 140 4.16 15.43 -18.11
C ASP A 140 4.47 14.12 -18.88
N ASN A 141 5.71 13.63 -18.82
CA ASN A 141 6.08 12.34 -19.38
C ASN A 141 5.32 11.18 -18.74
N TYR A 142 5.14 11.20 -17.42
CA TYR A 142 4.34 10.19 -16.72
C TYR A 142 2.90 10.17 -17.24
N LYS A 143 2.25 11.34 -17.36
CA LYS A 143 0.87 11.43 -17.87
C LYS A 143 0.73 10.89 -19.28
N ILE A 144 1.73 11.10 -20.13
CA ILE A 144 1.77 10.57 -21.49
C ILE A 144 1.90 9.04 -21.47
N GLN A 145 2.83 8.51 -20.68
CA GLN A 145 3.12 7.08 -20.63
C GLN A 145 2.06 6.26 -19.87
N PHE A 146 1.35 6.89 -18.93
CA PHE A 146 0.33 6.30 -18.07
C PHE A 146 -0.99 7.07 -18.18
N ALA A 147 -1.49 7.21 -19.41
CA ALA A 147 -2.68 8.00 -19.72
C ALA A 147 -3.95 7.47 -19.03
N GLY A 148 -4.03 6.15 -18.76
CA GLY A 148 -5.16 5.55 -18.05
C GLY A 148 -5.25 6.04 -16.61
N ILE A 149 -4.12 6.28 -15.95
CA ILE A 149 -4.07 6.82 -14.59
C ILE A 149 -4.58 8.26 -14.58
N THR A 150 -4.16 9.08 -15.54
CA THR A 150 -4.62 10.47 -15.66
C THR A 150 -6.13 10.52 -15.86
N ARG A 151 -6.66 9.71 -16.78
CA ARG A 151 -8.10 9.58 -17.01
C ARG A 151 -8.84 9.17 -15.74
N TYR A 152 -8.36 8.16 -15.01
CA TYR A 152 -8.95 7.73 -13.75
C TYR A 152 -8.98 8.86 -12.70
N MET A 153 -7.91 9.65 -12.59
CA MET A 153 -7.87 10.79 -11.65
C MET A 153 -8.97 11.81 -11.97
N ASP A 154 -9.13 12.17 -13.24
CA ASP A 154 -10.15 13.11 -13.70
C ASP A 154 -11.57 12.56 -13.49
N GLU A 155 -11.78 11.28 -13.82
CA GLU A 155 -13.05 10.57 -13.61
C GLU A 155 -13.45 10.54 -12.12
N MET A 156 -12.50 10.27 -11.21
CA MET A 156 -12.77 10.27 -9.77
C MET A 156 -13.09 11.65 -9.21
N ILE A 157 -12.43 12.69 -9.71
CA ILE A 157 -12.76 14.07 -9.33
C ILE A 157 -14.17 14.42 -9.83
N ASN A 158 -14.49 14.13 -11.08
CA ASN A 158 -15.80 14.45 -11.66
C ASN A 158 -16.93 13.66 -10.99
N TYR A 159 -16.73 12.36 -10.76
CA TYR A 159 -17.65 11.52 -10.01
C TYR A 159 -17.91 12.10 -8.61
N ALA A 160 -16.86 12.50 -7.90
CA ALA A 160 -16.98 13.11 -6.58
C ALA A 160 -17.74 14.45 -6.61
N ARG A 161 -17.53 15.29 -7.63
CA ARG A 161 -18.24 16.58 -7.78
C ARG A 161 -19.74 16.38 -8.02
N GLU A 162 -20.09 15.36 -8.81
CA GLU A 162 -21.48 15.03 -9.14
C GLU A 162 -22.21 14.34 -7.97
N HIS A 163 -21.57 13.37 -7.32
CA HIS A 163 -22.23 12.51 -6.33
C HIS A 163 -21.96 12.93 -4.87
N GLY A 164 -20.95 13.76 -4.63
CA GLY A 164 -20.53 14.19 -3.29
C GLY A 164 -19.74 13.14 -2.49
N TYR A 165 -19.44 11.98 -3.08
CA TYR A 165 -18.64 10.91 -2.47
C TYR A 165 -17.84 10.13 -3.50
N VAL A 166 -16.88 9.34 -3.02
CA VAL A 166 -16.20 8.27 -3.77
C VAL A 166 -16.32 6.95 -3.01
N GLN A 167 -16.06 5.82 -3.66
CA GLN A 167 -16.20 4.51 -3.02
C GLN A 167 -15.10 3.52 -3.41
N THR A 168 -14.85 2.53 -2.55
CA THR A 168 -13.96 1.39 -2.83
C THR A 168 -14.63 0.38 -3.76
N VAL A 169 -13.87 -0.62 -4.21
CA VAL A 169 -14.40 -1.75 -5.01
C VAL A 169 -15.56 -2.46 -4.32
N LEU A 170 -15.53 -2.55 -2.98
CA LEU A 170 -16.60 -3.18 -2.18
C LEU A 170 -17.68 -2.19 -1.72
N GLY A 171 -17.69 -0.96 -2.23
CA GLY A 171 -18.74 0.03 -1.97
C GLY A 171 -18.60 0.82 -0.67
N ARG A 172 -17.45 0.78 0.02
CA ARG A 172 -17.20 1.67 1.18
C ARG A 172 -17.12 3.11 0.69
N LYS A 173 -18.02 3.97 1.16
CA LYS A 173 -18.10 5.38 0.75
C LYS A 173 -17.25 6.31 1.62
N ARG A 174 -16.63 7.30 0.99
CA ARG A 174 -16.11 8.51 1.64
C ARG A 174 -16.79 9.73 1.06
N TRP A 175 -17.51 10.46 1.91
CA TRP A 175 -18.13 11.74 1.56
C TRP A 175 -17.10 12.86 1.50
N LEU A 176 -17.20 13.73 0.49
CA LEU A 176 -16.28 14.81 0.21
C LEU A 176 -17.05 16.12 0.10
N ARG A 177 -17.48 16.67 1.25
CA ARG A 177 -18.31 17.89 1.32
C ARG A 177 -17.66 19.09 0.62
N ASP A 178 -16.33 19.12 0.61
CA ASP A 178 -15.53 20.23 0.11
C ASP A 178 -15.16 20.11 -1.38
N ILE A 179 -15.63 19.08 -2.09
CA ILE A 179 -15.26 18.82 -3.49
C ILE A 179 -15.66 19.94 -4.46
N ASN A 180 -16.71 20.70 -4.11
CA ASN A 180 -17.21 21.85 -4.87
C ASN A 180 -16.89 23.20 -4.18
N SER A 181 -15.97 23.20 -3.19
CA SER A 181 -15.59 24.44 -2.48
C SER A 181 -15.02 25.47 -3.46
N SER A 182 -15.39 26.75 -3.31
CA SER A 182 -14.79 27.84 -4.09
C SER A 182 -13.33 28.08 -3.73
N ASN A 183 -12.93 27.74 -2.49
CA ASN A 183 -11.55 27.85 -2.02
C ASN A 183 -10.66 26.77 -2.67
N PHE A 184 -9.66 27.22 -3.45
CA PHE A 184 -8.76 26.35 -4.20
C PHE A 184 -8.02 25.32 -3.34
N THR A 185 -7.52 25.73 -2.16
CA THR A 185 -6.77 24.84 -1.26
C THR A 185 -7.66 23.74 -0.68
N VAL A 186 -8.84 24.13 -0.22
CA VAL A 186 -9.84 23.22 0.35
C VAL A 186 -10.33 22.22 -0.69
N ARG A 187 -10.68 22.72 -1.88
CA ARG A 187 -11.09 21.90 -3.03
C ARG A 187 -9.97 20.95 -3.47
N GLY A 188 -8.74 21.43 -3.63
CA GLY A 188 -7.60 20.60 -4.02
C GLY A 188 -7.30 19.47 -3.01
N TYR A 189 -7.53 19.71 -1.71
CA TYR A 189 -7.46 18.64 -0.72
C TYR A 189 -8.58 17.60 -0.91
N ALA A 190 -9.81 18.03 -1.18
CA ALA A 190 -10.93 17.12 -1.47
C ALA A 190 -10.70 16.31 -2.76
N GLU A 191 -10.17 16.92 -3.82
CA GLU A 191 -9.82 16.26 -5.09
C GLU A 191 -8.76 15.18 -4.90
N ARG A 192 -7.68 15.47 -4.16
CA ARG A 192 -6.68 14.43 -3.79
C ARG A 192 -7.32 13.28 -3.02
N ASN A 193 -8.26 13.57 -2.14
CA ASN A 193 -8.96 12.54 -1.40
C ASN A 193 -9.93 11.74 -2.28
N ALA A 194 -10.53 12.35 -3.32
CA ALA A 194 -11.35 11.64 -4.30
C ALA A 194 -10.55 10.55 -5.02
N ILE A 195 -9.31 10.86 -5.38
CA ILE A 195 -8.40 9.93 -6.05
C ILE A 195 -7.91 8.83 -5.09
N ASN A 196 -7.46 9.21 -3.90
CA ASN A 196 -6.75 8.32 -2.97
C ASN A 196 -7.65 7.36 -2.19
N SER A 197 -8.87 7.78 -1.87
CA SER A 197 -9.73 7.01 -0.96
C SER A 197 -10.19 5.68 -1.55
N PRO A 198 -10.59 5.60 -2.83
CA PRO A 198 -10.87 4.32 -3.48
C PRO A 198 -9.68 3.38 -3.41
N ILE A 199 -8.45 3.88 -3.61
CA ILE A 199 -7.22 3.07 -3.62
C ILE A 199 -6.91 2.54 -2.21
N GLN A 200 -6.71 3.45 -1.24
CA GLN A 200 -6.35 3.07 0.13
C GLN A 200 -7.45 2.29 0.83
N GLY A 201 -8.71 2.64 0.56
CA GLY A 201 -9.86 1.95 1.12
C GLY A 201 -10.03 0.55 0.55
N THR A 202 -9.78 0.35 -0.75
CA THR A 202 -9.78 -0.99 -1.36
C THR A 202 -8.66 -1.85 -0.77
N ALA A 203 -7.47 -1.30 -0.51
CA ALA A 203 -6.41 -2.02 0.19
C ALA A 203 -6.82 -2.38 1.63
N ALA A 204 -7.48 -1.46 2.34
CA ALA A 204 -7.99 -1.69 3.69
C ALA A 204 -9.11 -2.75 3.73
N ASP A 205 -9.95 -2.80 2.70
CA ASP A 205 -10.98 -3.82 2.53
C ASP A 205 -10.33 -5.20 2.28
N MET A 206 -9.33 -5.25 1.39
CA MET A 206 -8.61 -6.47 1.05
C MET A 206 -7.91 -7.10 2.26
N ILE A 207 -7.14 -6.33 3.03
CA ILE A 207 -6.42 -6.86 4.20
C ILE A 207 -7.40 -7.37 5.27
N LYS A 208 -8.56 -6.72 5.44
CA LYS A 208 -9.60 -7.20 6.38
C LYS A 208 -10.23 -8.50 5.91
N LEU A 209 -10.51 -8.65 4.61
CA LEU A 209 -10.99 -9.91 4.05
C LEU A 209 -9.94 -11.02 4.23
N ALA A 210 -8.66 -10.71 4.00
CA ALA A 210 -7.57 -11.65 4.25
C ALA A 210 -7.54 -12.08 5.72
N MET A 211 -7.61 -11.14 6.67
CA MET A 211 -7.65 -11.46 8.10
C MET A 211 -8.82 -12.39 8.45
N VAL A 212 -10.02 -12.15 7.91
CA VAL A 212 -11.18 -13.01 8.12
C VAL A 212 -10.98 -14.40 7.50
N LYS A 213 -10.44 -14.49 6.29
CA LYS A 213 -10.13 -15.77 5.63
C LYS A 213 -9.10 -16.56 6.44
N ILE A 214 -8.01 -15.90 6.83
CA ILE A 214 -6.95 -16.49 7.66
C ILE A 214 -7.55 -17.00 8.97
N HIS A 215 -8.36 -16.20 9.66
CA HIS A 215 -8.98 -16.62 10.92
C HIS A 215 -9.84 -17.88 10.77
N LYS A 216 -10.56 -18.03 9.65
CA LYS A 216 -11.37 -19.22 9.37
C LYS A 216 -10.54 -20.44 8.96
N ALA A 217 -9.44 -20.23 8.24
CA ALA A 217 -8.55 -21.29 7.79
C ALA A 217 -7.51 -21.71 8.84
N PHE A 218 -7.23 -20.86 9.83
CA PHE A 218 -6.21 -21.11 10.86
C PHE A 218 -6.71 -22.17 11.85
N ASN A 219 -6.22 -23.39 11.66
CA ASN A 219 -6.34 -24.49 12.62
C ASN A 219 -4.96 -24.84 13.20
N PHE A 220 -4.23 -23.82 13.64
CA PHE A 220 -2.86 -23.92 14.14
C PHE A 220 -2.76 -23.38 15.58
N LYS A 221 -1.70 -23.79 16.30
CA LYS A 221 -1.35 -23.20 17.60
C LYS A 221 -0.90 -21.74 17.43
N SER A 222 -0.21 -21.49 16.31
CA SER A 222 0.21 -20.17 15.83
C SER A 222 -0.92 -19.13 15.83
N LYS A 223 -0.58 -17.85 16.03
CA LYS A 223 -1.55 -16.75 16.14
C LYS A 223 -1.13 -15.55 15.31
N MET A 224 -2.10 -14.92 14.63
CA MET A 224 -1.94 -13.55 14.14
C MET A 224 -1.90 -12.60 15.34
N ILE A 225 -0.87 -11.76 15.42
CA ILE A 225 -0.64 -10.88 16.58
C ILE A 225 -0.74 -9.40 16.23
N LEU A 226 -0.42 -9.00 14.98
CA LEU A 226 -0.48 -7.61 14.55
C LEU A 226 -0.98 -7.49 13.11
N GLN A 227 -1.64 -6.36 12.83
CA GLN A 227 -1.87 -5.83 11.51
C GLN A 227 -1.21 -4.44 11.41
N VAL A 228 -0.38 -4.23 10.40
CA VAL A 228 0.40 -3.01 10.19
C VAL A 228 0.33 -2.61 8.72
N HIS A 229 -0.57 -1.68 8.38
CA HIS A 229 -0.81 -1.26 6.99
C HIS A 229 -1.23 -2.43 6.06
N ASP A 230 -0.35 -2.90 5.19
CA ASP A 230 -0.51 -4.04 4.28
C ASP A 230 0.09 -5.35 4.83
N GLU A 231 0.74 -5.28 5.99
CA GLU A 231 1.42 -6.37 6.67
C GLU A 231 0.57 -7.03 7.76
N LEU A 232 0.66 -8.37 7.85
CA LEU A 232 0.16 -9.19 8.95
C LEU A 232 1.34 -9.91 9.62
N VAL A 233 1.41 -9.80 10.95
CA VAL A 233 2.47 -10.43 11.75
C VAL A 233 1.89 -11.55 12.59
N PHE A 234 2.59 -12.67 12.64
CA PHE A 234 2.19 -13.90 13.31
C PHE A 234 3.27 -14.33 14.30
N ASP A 235 2.82 -14.87 15.43
CA ASP A 235 3.62 -15.61 16.41
C ASP A 235 3.40 -17.09 16.08
N VAL A 236 4.43 -17.74 15.52
CA VAL A 236 4.32 -19.04 14.84
C VAL A 236 5.18 -20.07 15.56
N THR A 237 4.62 -21.24 15.89
CA THR A 237 5.42 -22.32 16.47
C THR A 237 6.39 -22.88 15.42
N LYS A 238 7.65 -23.14 15.80
CA LYS A 238 8.74 -23.51 14.88
C LYS A 238 8.42 -24.73 14.00
N ASP A 239 7.65 -25.68 14.51
CA ASP A 239 7.19 -26.87 13.78
C ASP A 239 6.04 -26.61 12.79
N GLU A 240 5.32 -25.48 12.93
CA GLU A 240 4.20 -25.12 12.06
C GLU A 240 4.62 -24.23 10.87
N VAL A 241 5.81 -23.61 10.90
CA VAL A 241 6.26 -22.56 9.95
C VAL A 241 5.99 -22.92 8.48
N GLU A 242 6.42 -24.10 8.03
CA GLU A 242 6.28 -24.51 6.64
C GLU A 242 4.82 -24.84 6.26
N ALA A 243 3.98 -25.20 7.24
CA ALA A 243 2.56 -25.47 7.02
C ALA A 243 1.71 -24.18 7.00
N VAL A 244 2.02 -23.17 7.82
CA VAL A 244 1.25 -21.91 7.85
C VAL A 244 1.54 -20.99 6.67
N LYS A 245 2.79 -20.93 6.19
CA LYS A 245 3.18 -20.07 5.05
C LYS A 245 2.23 -20.16 3.84
N PRO A 246 1.98 -21.34 3.25
CA PRO A 246 1.10 -21.44 2.08
C PRO A 246 -0.34 -21.06 2.39
N VAL A 247 -0.84 -21.34 3.60
CA VAL A 247 -2.21 -20.98 4.02
C VAL A 247 -2.36 -19.46 4.11
N ILE A 248 -1.38 -18.77 4.70
CA ILE A 248 -1.37 -17.30 4.80
C ILE A 248 -1.33 -16.67 3.41
N LEU A 249 -0.41 -17.13 2.56
CA LEU A 249 -0.25 -16.64 1.18
C LEU A 249 -1.53 -16.83 0.38
N ASP A 250 -2.14 -18.02 0.40
CA ASP A 250 -3.40 -18.29 -0.31
C ASP A 250 -4.54 -17.39 0.20
N CYS A 251 -4.69 -17.25 1.52
CA CYS A 251 -5.73 -16.42 2.09
C CYS A 251 -5.57 -14.93 1.76
N MET A 252 -4.34 -14.42 1.73
CA MET A 252 -4.05 -13.03 1.34
C MET A 252 -4.26 -12.83 -0.16
N GLN A 253 -3.65 -13.66 -1.00
CA GLN A 253 -3.69 -13.49 -2.46
C GLN A 253 -5.10 -13.74 -3.05
N SER A 254 -5.90 -14.60 -2.41
CA SER A 254 -7.28 -14.86 -2.82
C SER A 254 -8.30 -13.94 -2.13
N ALA A 255 -7.88 -13.04 -1.22
CA ALA A 255 -8.79 -12.28 -0.35
C ALA A 255 -9.88 -11.52 -1.12
N MET A 256 -9.50 -10.96 -2.27
CA MET A 256 -10.37 -10.23 -3.17
C MET A 256 -9.78 -10.34 -4.58
N THR A 257 -10.59 -10.36 -5.63
CA THR A 257 -10.09 -10.28 -7.00
C THR A 257 -10.08 -8.82 -7.45
N LEU A 258 -8.96 -8.39 -8.04
CA LEU A 258 -8.88 -7.07 -8.67
C LEU A 258 -9.37 -7.13 -10.14
N PRO A 259 -10.00 -6.05 -10.64
CA PRO A 259 -10.28 -5.91 -12.07
C PRO A 259 -9.03 -6.05 -12.94
N ASN A 260 -9.23 -6.25 -14.25
CA ASN A 260 -8.17 -6.30 -15.26
C ASN A 260 -7.11 -7.40 -15.07
N GLY A 261 -7.44 -8.45 -14.30
CA GLY A 261 -6.57 -9.62 -14.14
C GLY A 261 -5.26 -9.31 -13.39
N ILE A 262 -5.22 -8.23 -12.62
CA ILE A 262 -4.01 -7.85 -11.87
C ILE A 262 -3.75 -8.88 -10.77
N PRO A 263 -2.60 -9.59 -10.79
CA PRO A 263 -2.29 -10.58 -9.77
C PRO A 263 -2.04 -9.87 -8.44
N ILE A 264 -2.52 -10.47 -7.36
CA ILE A 264 -2.20 -10.05 -5.98
C ILE A 264 -1.10 -10.98 -5.49
N LEU A 265 0.01 -10.39 -5.06
CA LEU A 265 1.14 -11.13 -4.53
C LEU A 265 1.37 -10.71 -3.08
N ALA A 266 1.71 -11.69 -2.23
CA ALA A 266 2.20 -11.45 -0.88
C ALA A 266 3.55 -12.15 -0.71
N GLU A 267 4.39 -11.57 0.13
CA GLU A 267 5.70 -12.12 0.48
C GLU A 267 5.71 -12.47 1.96
N VAL A 268 6.45 -13.52 2.33
CA VAL A 268 6.57 -13.97 3.72
C VAL A 268 8.02 -14.03 4.15
N GLY A 269 8.31 -13.46 5.31
CA GLY A 269 9.60 -13.55 5.99
C GLY A 269 9.44 -14.12 7.40
N THR A 270 10.51 -14.70 7.94
CA THR A 270 10.53 -15.26 9.29
C THR A 270 11.78 -14.84 10.02
N GLY A 271 11.68 -14.58 11.32
CA GLY A 271 12.82 -14.15 12.13
C GLY A 271 12.61 -14.32 13.62
N GLU A 272 13.69 -14.17 14.38
CA GLU A 272 13.67 -14.21 15.84
C GLU A 272 13.24 -12.85 16.44
N ASN A 273 13.01 -11.86 15.59
CA ASN A 273 12.38 -10.58 15.91
C ASN A 273 11.68 -9.99 14.69
N TRP A 274 10.91 -8.92 14.90
CA TRP A 274 10.09 -8.33 13.85
C TRP A 274 10.93 -7.66 12.74
N LEU A 275 12.15 -7.20 13.05
CA LEU A 275 13.03 -6.66 12.01
C LEU A 275 13.54 -7.74 11.06
N GLU A 276 13.87 -8.92 11.58
CA GLU A 276 14.35 -10.05 10.77
C GLU A 276 13.24 -10.71 9.95
N ALA A 277 12.02 -10.72 10.48
CA ALA A 277 10.87 -11.29 9.79
C ALA A 277 10.35 -10.40 8.64
N HIS A 278 10.64 -9.10 8.68
CA HIS A 278 10.17 -8.09 7.74
C HIS A 278 11.21 -7.79 6.65
#